data_AF-A0A0F2SI81-F1
#
_entry.id   AF-A0A0F2SI81-F1
#
_cell.length_a   1.000
_cell.length_b   1.000
_cell.length_c   1.000
_cell.angle_alpha   90.00
_cell.angle_beta   90.00
_cell.angle_gamma   90.00
#
_symmetry.space_group_name_H-M   'P 1'
#
loop_
_entity.id
_entity.type
_entity.pdbx_description
1 polymer ?
#
loop_
_entity_poly.entity_id
_entity_poly.type
_entity_poly.pdbx_seq_one_letter_code
_entity_poly.pdbx_strand_id
1 'polypeptide(L)' 'MKYGETTNSSHRYTKKYLQNNNAEMQIEIQGTKREMHQWQHEQILDYKNINNELRPPLNKSDY' A
#
# COMPACT_ATOMS: atom_id res chain seq x y z
N MET A 1 2.68 7.26 -2.72
CA MET A 1 1.86 6.05 -2.96
C MET A 1 2.45 4.86 -2.22
N LYS A 2 1.59 4.01 -1.63
CA LYS A 2 1.96 2.79 -0.89
C LYS A 2 0.92 1.70 -1.09
N TYR A 3 1.35 0.46 -1.32
CA TYR A 3 0.50 -0.73 -1.13
C TYR A 3 0.82 -1.42 0.20
N GLY A 4 -0.20 -1.86 0.92
CA GLY A 4 0.00 -2.57 2.19
C GLY A 4 -1.27 -3.12 2.82
N GLU A 5 -1.16 -4.27 3.49
CA GLU A 5 -2.27 -4.90 4.22
C GLU A 5 -2.46 -4.30 5.61
N THR A 6 -3.70 -4.22 6.11
CA THR A 6 -3.95 -3.92 7.53
C THR A 6 -5.23 -4.54 8.06
N THR A 7 -5.23 -4.93 9.34
CA THR A 7 -6.45 -5.30 10.08
C THR A 7 -7.19 -4.13 10.72
N ASN A 8 -6.58 -2.93 10.78
CA ASN A 8 -7.16 -1.75 11.40
C ASN A 8 -6.92 -0.51 10.52
N SER A 9 -7.61 -0.48 9.38
CA SER A 9 -7.47 0.58 8.38
C SER A 9 -7.78 1.97 8.94
N SER A 10 -8.82 2.11 9.76
CA SER A 10 -9.24 3.40 10.30
C SER A 10 -8.22 4.06 11.24
N HIS A 11 -7.31 3.29 11.84
CA HIS A 11 -6.33 3.81 12.81
C HIS A 11 -4.87 3.73 12.34
N ARG A 12 -4.59 3.06 11.21
CA ARG A 12 -3.21 2.90 10.71
C ARG A 12 -2.53 4.24 10.43
N TYR A 13 -3.25 5.19 9.87
CA TYR A 13 -2.79 6.56 9.69
C TYR A 13 -3.79 7.53 10.30
N THR A 14 -3.28 8.50 11.07
CA THR A 14 -4.13 9.56 11.60
C THR A 14 -4.59 10.48 10.47
N LYS A 15 -5.78 11.06 10.61
CA LYS A 15 -6.30 12.05 9.65
C LYS A 15 -5.31 13.20 9.40
N LYS A 16 -4.64 13.67 10.46
CA LYS A 16 -3.59 14.71 10.37
C LYS A 16 -2.41 14.27 9.50
N TYR A 17 -1.95 13.02 9.64
CA TYR A 17 -0.87 12.51 8.80
C TYR A 17 -1.26 12.48 7.32
N LEU A 18 -2.46 11.96 7.01
CA LEU A 18 -2.98 11.89 5.65
C LEU A 18 -3.12 13.29 5.03
N GLN A 19 -3.71 14.25 5.75
CA GLN A 19 -3.85 15.64 5.31
C GLN A 19 -2.49 16.31 5.06
N ASN A 20 -1.55 16.17 6.00
CA ASN A 20 -0.21 16.78 5.87
C ASN A 20 0.58 16.24 4.68
N ASN A 21 0.31 15.00 4.25
CA ASN A 21 0.98 14.36 3.11
C ASN A 21 0.14 14.41 1.83
N ASN A 22 -1.00 15.13 1.83
CA ASN A 22 -1.98 15.15 0.74
C ASN A 22 -2.30 13.74 0.21
N ALA A 23 -2.51 12.80 1.14
CA ALA A 23 -2.70 11.39 0.86
C ALA A 23 -4.07 10.92 1.34
N GLU A 24 -4.62 9.93 0.65
CA GLU A 24 -5.85 9.24 1.03
C GLU A 24 -5.55 7.76 1.28
N MET A 25 -6.20 7.17 2.28
CA MET A 25 -6.17 5.72 2.48
C MET A 25 -7.43 5.12 1.88
N GLN A 26 -7.27 4.17 0.96
CA GLN A 26 -8.36 3.44 0.34
C GLN A 26 -8.24 1.95 0.64
N ILE A 27 -9.38 1.28 0.82
CA ILE A 27 -9.47 -0.17 1.02
C ILE A 27 -9.84 -0.77 -0.34
N GLU A 28 -8.89 -1.44 -0.99
CA GLU A 28 -9.11 -2.02 -2.32
C GLU A 28 -9.72 -3.42 -2.23
N ILE A 29 -9.15 -4.28 -1.38
CA ILE A 29 -9.62 -5.66 -1.19
C ILE A 29 -9.57 -6.08 0.29
N GLN A 30 -10.23 -7.20 0.61
CA GLN A 30 -10.21 -7.83 1.93
C GLN A 30 -10.01 -9.34 1.77
N GLY A 31 -9.31 -9.95 2.73
CA GLY A 31 -9.06 -11.38 2.74
C GLY A 31 -8.16 -11.81 3.90
N THR A 32 -7.63 -13.02 3.82
CA THR A 32 -6.66 -13.52 4.79
C THR A 32 -5.35 -12.75 4.71
N LYS A 33 -4.57 -12.76 5.80
CA LYS A 33 -3.26 -12.11 5.83
C LYS A 33 -2.35 -12.56 4.67
N ARG A 34 -2.38 -13.85 4.33
CA ARG A 34 -1.60 -14.41 3.21
C ARG A 34 -2.01 -13.82 1.87
N GLU A 35 -3.32 -13.76 1.61
CA GLU A 35 -3.86 -13.19 0.36
C GLU A 35 -3.52 -11.70 0.25
N MET A 36 -3.63 -10.94 1.33
CA MET A 36 -3.29 -9.52 1.31
C MET A 36 -1.79 -9.28 1.12
N HIS A 37 -0.92 -10.13 1.68
CA HIS A 37 0.51 -10.10 1.41
C HIS A 37 0.83 -10.39 -0.06
N GLN A 38 0.20 -11.43 -0.64
CA GLN A 38 0.36 -11.77 -2.05
C GLN A 38 -0.10 -10.62 -2.96
N TRP A 39 -1.28 -10.06 -2.68
CA TRP A 39 -1.81 -8.94 -3.44
C TRP A 39 -0.93 -7.69 -3.33
N GLN A 40 -0.44 -7.36 -2.13
CA GLN A 40 0.50 -6.25 -1.95
C GLN A 40 1.76 -6.44 -2.81
N HIS A 41 2.31 -7.65 -2.84
CA HIS A 41 3.48 -7.96 -3.65
C HIS A 41 3.22 -7.77 -5.14
N GLU A 42 2.10 -8.32 -5.64
CA GLU A 42 1.68 -8.17 -7.05
C GLU A 42 1.52 -6.70 -7.44
N GLN A 43 0.86 -5.89 -6.62
CA GLN A 43 0.68 -4.46 -6.89
C GLN A 43 2.00 -3.68 -6.92
N ILE A 44 2.97 -4.03 -6.07
CA ILE A 44 4.30 -3.41 -6.11
C ILE A 44 5.03 -3.79 -7.40
N LEU A 45 4.94 -5.05 -7.84
CA LEU A 45 5.54 -5.51 -9.09
C LEU A 45 4.90 -4.84 -10.31
N ASP A 46 3.57 -4.77 -10.35
CA ASP A 46 2.84 -4.09 -11.42
C ASP A 46 3.23 -2.61 -11.50
N TYR A 47 3.29 -1.93 -10.35
CA TYR A 47 3.74 -0.54 -10.28
C TYR A 47 5.18 -0.38 -10.80
N LYS A 48 6.09 -1.29 -10.42
CA LYS A 48 7.48 -1.27 -10.92
C LYS A 48 7.54 -1.43 -12.43
N ASN A 49 6.76 -2.35 -12.99
CA ASN A 49 6.73 -2.63 -14.42
C ASN A 49 6.34 -1.38 -15.24
N ILE A 50 5.39 -0.58 -14.73
CA ILE A 50 4.95 0.64 -15.41
C ILE A 50 5.82 1.88 -15.09
N ASN A 51 6.60 1.87 -13.99
CA ASN A 51 7.37 3.03 -13.51
C ASN A 51 8.89 2.83 -13.60
N ASN A 52 9.40 2.22 -14.67
CA ASN A 52 10.84 2.03 -14.90
C ASN A 52 11.53 1.29 -13.74
N GLU A 53 10.92 0.21 -13.26
CA GLU A 53 11.39 -0.61 -12.14
C GLU A 53 11.44 0.12 -10.77
N LEU A 54 10.92 1.34 -10.68
CA LEU A 54 10.82 2.08 -9.44
C LEU A 54 9.60 1.62 -8.64
N ARG A 55 9.84 1.30 -7.38
CA ARG A 55 8.80 0.96 -6.40
C ARG A 55 7.94 2.16 -6.02
N PRO A 56 6.73 1.94 -5.46
CA PRO A 56 5.97 3.02 -4.86
C PRO A 56 6.81 3.75 -3.79
N PRO A 57 6.80 5.09 -3.72
CA PRO A 57 7.75 5.87 -2.92
C PRO A 57 7.82 5.52 -1.42
N LEU A 58 6.74 4.97 -0.87
CA LEU A 58 6.62 4.64 0.55
C LEU A 58 6.78 3.14 0.86
N ASN A 59 6.96 2.30 -0.16
CA ASN A 59 7.31 0.89 0.00
C ASN A 59 8.84 0.77 0.14
N LYS A 60 9.30 0.22 1.28
CA LYS A 60 10.75 0.04 1.57
C LYS A 60 11.32 -1.28 1.07
N SER A 61 10.45 -2.20 0.71
CA SER A 61 10.73 -3.54 0.22
C SER A 61 9.68 -3.89 -0.83
N ASP A 62 10.04 -4.82 -1.71
CA ASP A 62 9.14 -5.42 -2.69
C ASP A 62 8.40 -6.64 -2.10
N TYR A 63 8.71 -6.98 -0.84
CA TYR A 63 8.21 -8.12 -0.07
C TYR A 63 8.03 -7.75 1.41
#